data_AF-A0A2H0HP50-F1
#
_entry.id   AF-A0A2H0HP50-F1
#
_cell.length_a   1.000
_cell.length_b   1.000
_cell.length_c   1.000
_cell.angle_alpha   90.00
_cell.angle_beta   90.00
_cell.angle_gamma   90.00
#
_symmetry.space_group_name_H-M   'P 1'
#
loop_
_entity.id
_entity.type
_entity.pdbx_description
1 polymer ?
#
loop_
_entity_poly.entity_id
_entity_poly.type
_entity_poly.pdbx_seq_one_letter_code
_entity_poly.pdbx_strand_id
1 'polypeptide(L)'
;MTLPRFVCVVTLCLAGFAGMATAQDYAEQQRKAAALLDALDAGHYEAARADFDAVVGEALPADRLRQVWESLPQQLGPTLQRGAAHPERINGLSAVVTPLHYRLASLDALVTFDGDDRINGFRLVPGQPTQPPPAATPENAPFSEREVSIGPDISGIPGTLTLPRGAGPFPAVLLLAGSGPNDRDETIGPNKPLRDIAYGLATHNIAVLRYDKRSHARPQDFATGDYTVEDEVIRDALAAAKWLRQSKGIDRRRVFVLGHSLGAMLAPRIAAQDKRIAGLILLAPPARPLEDAIVDQMTYLAGIDGTFASDERAAIDAVREQSERVRALQEGDAPAADTLPLNIPAAYWLDLRGYDPVAAALKLTVPMLVLHGARDYQVTAAEFARWQQAQWLPGSDASPRVTVKQYPRLNHLFMAGDGPSIPTEYAQPGNVDPAVIADIGNWINAQ
;
A
#
# COMPACT_ATOMS: atom_id res chain seq x y z
N MET A 1 11.88 -7.37 -27.00
CA MET A 1 13.07 -6.61 -26.54
C MET A 1 13.01 -6.60 -25.03
N THR A 2 13.82 -7.44 -24.41
CA THR A 2 13.95 -7.62 -22.97
C THR A 2 14.61 -6.37 -22.36
N LEU A 3 13.93 -5.73 -21.40
CA LEU A 3 14.54 -4.67 -20.59
C LEU A 3 15.49 -5.33 -19.57
N PRO A 4 16.70 -4.79 -19.33
CA PRO A 4 17.57 -5.28 -18.27
C PRO A 4 17.10 -4.72 -16.91
N ARG A 5 16.79 -5.61 -15.96
CA ARG A 5 16.53 -5.29 -14.56
C ARG A 5 17.84 -5.34 -13.78
N PHE A 6 18.50 -4.22 -13.53
CA PHE A 6 19.39 -4.01 -12.37
C PHE A 6 19.71 -2.52 -12.26
N VAL A 7 18.96 -1.78 -11.45
CA VAL A 7 19.48 -0.57 -10.81
C VAL A 7 20.06 -1.03 -9.47
N CYS A 8 21.38 -1.18 -9.40
CA CYS A 8 22.08 -1.41 -8.14
C CYS A 8 21.89 -0.19 -7.24
N VAL A 9 21.07 -0.33 -6.19
CA VAL A 9 20.95 0.67 -5.12
C VAL A 9 22.24 0.60 -4.29
N VAL A 10 23.05 1.65 -4.36
CA VAL A 10 24.21 1.83 -3.47
C VAL A 10 23.71 2.54 -2.23
N THR A 11 23.71 1.86 -1.09
CA THR A 11 23.34 2.42 0.22
C THR A 11 24.60 2.61 1.05
N LEU A 12 24.92 3.85 1.41
CA LEU A 12 25.82 4.17 2.53
C LEU A 12 25.11 5.20 3.42
N CYS A 13 24.97 4.89 4.71
CA CYS A 13 24.40 5.79 5.72
C CYS A 13 25.49 6.08 6.77
N LEU A 14 25.73 7.36 7.07
CA LEU A 14 26.44 7.78 8.27
C LEU A 14 25.60 8.83 9.02
N ALA A 15 25.55 8.67 10.34
CA ALA A 15 24.70 9.43 11.25
C ALA A 15 25.32 10.79 11.62
N GLY A 16 24.54 11.86 11.52
CA GLY A 16 24.86 13.20 12.01
C GLY A 16 23.63 13.88 12.60
N PHE A 17 23.79 14.50 13.78
CA PHE A 17 22.74 15.23 14.48
C PHE A 17 22.33 16.51 13.72
N ALA A 18 21.03 16.81 13.65
CA ALA A 18 20.50 17.97 12.92
C ALA A 18 19.84 19.02 13.83
N GLY A 19 20.20 20.28 13.60
CA GLY A 19 19.40 21.46 13.95
C GLY A 19 18.33 21.77 12.89
N MET A 20 17.41 22.69 13.20
CA MET A 20 16.33 23.11 12.29
C MET A 20 16.86 23.95 11.12
N ALA A 21 16.56 23.54 9.87
CA ALA A 21 16.84 24.32 8.67
C ALA A 21 15.75 25.39 8.46
N THR A 22 16.17 26.60 8.12
CA THR A 22 15.32 27.76 7.78
C THR A 22 14.87 27.71 6.30
N ALA A 23 13.90 28.55 5.93
CA ALA A 23 13.49 28.70 4.53
C ALA A 23 14.62 29.19 3.59
N GLN A 24 15.61 29.89 4.16
CA GLN A 24 16.81 30.33 3.43
C GLN A 24 17.78 29.17 3.20
N ASP A 25 17.89 28.25 4.15
CA ASP A 25 18.74 27.06 4.07
C ASP A 25 18.22 26.08 3.00
N TYR A 26 16.89 25.95 2.88
CA TYR A 26 16.29 25.14 1.81
C TYR A 26 16.60 25.68 0.41
N ALA A 27 16.53 27.00 0.21
CA ALA A 27 16.82 27.59 -1.10
C ALA A 27 18.27 27.30 -1.54
N GLU A 28 19.21 27.30 -0.59
CA GLU A 28 20.60 26.94 -0.87
C GLU A 28 20.78 25.45 -1.17
N GLN A 29 20.20 24.59 -0.34
CA GLN A 29 20.21 23.14 -0.55
C GLN A 29 19.60 22.77 -1.90
N GLN A 30 18.50 23.42 -2.29
CA GLN A 30 17.87 23.23 -3.59
C GLN A 30 18.80 23.64 -4.75
N ARG A 31 19.57 24.74 -4.61
CA ARG A 31 20.57 25.13 -5.61
C ARG A 31 21.67 24.09 -5.74
N LYS A 32 22.21 23.58 -4.64
CA LYS A 32 23.26 22.54 -4.63
C LYS A 32 22.77 21.22 -5.24
N ALA A 33 21.56 20.78 -4.87
CA ALA A 33 20.93 19.61 -5.48
C ALA A 33 20.72 19.78 -6.99
N ALA A 34 20.28 20.95 -7.43
CA ALA A 34 20.13 21.26 -8.85
C ALA A 34 21.49 21.25 -9.57
N ALA A 35 22.52 21.87 -9.00
CA ALA A 35 23.87 21.91 -9.57
C ALA A 35 24.49 20.52 -9.71
N LEU A 36 24.30 19.64 -8.72
CA LEU A 36 24.65 18.22 -8.81
C LEU A 36 24.01 17.58 -10.05
N LEU A 37 22.69 17.66 -10.17
CA LEU A 37 21.96 17.02 -11.27
C LEU A 37 22.33 17.64 -12.63
N ASP A 38 22.51 18.96 -12.71
CA ASP A 38 22.93 19.66 -13.92
C ASP A 38 24.32 19.23 -14.39
N ALA A 39 25.25 19.04 -13.46
CA ALA A 39 26.57 18.51 -13.77
C ALA A 39 26.50 17.06 -14.28
N LEU A 40 25.61 16.23 -13.71
CA LEU A 40 25.39 14.86 -14.19
C LEU A 40 24.81 14.84 -15.61
N ASP A 41 23.79 15.67 -15.89
CA ASP A 41 23.19 15.78 -17.23
C ASP A 41 24.16 16.34 -18.27
N ALA A 42 25.09 17.22 -17.86
CA ALA A 42 26.15 17.74 -18.70
C ALA A 42 27.34 16.77 -18.88
N GLY A 43 27.36 15.62 -18.20
CA GLY A 43 28.48 14.68 -18.21
C GLY A 43 29.73 15.16 -17.47
N HIS A 44 29.58 16.16 -16.59
CA HIS A 44 30.65 16.75 -15.79
C HIS A 44 30.74 16.08 -14.40
N TYR A 45 31.10 14.79 -14.36
CA TYR A 45 31.00 13.96 -13.15
C TYR A 45 31.94 14.36 -12.00
N GLU A 46 33.05 15.03 -12.27
CA GLU A 46 33.88 15.60 -11.20
C GLU A 46 33.26 16.88 -10.61
N ALA A 47 32.63 17.71 -11.45
CA ALA A 47 31.92 18.90 -10.98
C ALA A 47 30.67 18.54 -10.17
N ALA A 48 30.02 17.42 -10.49
CA ALA A 48 28.88 16.88 -9.74
C ALA A 48 29.19 16.63 -8.25
N ARG A 49 30.47 16.44 -7.91
CA ARG A 49 30.92 16.11 -6.54
C ARG A 49 31.31 17.35 -5.72
N ALA A 50 31.19 18.56 -6.28
CA ALA A 50 31.71 19.79 -5.67
C ALA A 50 31.17 20.05 -4.25
N ASP A 51 29.92 19.68 -3.99
CA ASP A 51 29.24 19.89 -2.71
C ASP A 51 29.20 18.63 -1.82
N PHE A 52 29.80 17.51 -2.23
CA PHE A 52 29.82 16.29 -1.41
C PHE A 52 30.64 16.49 -0.14
N ASP A 53 30.20 15.90 0.97
CA ASP A 53 31.08 15.72 2.12
C ASP A 53 32.20 14.70 1.80
N ALA A 54 33.15 14.54 2.72
CA ALA A 54 34.27 13.64 2.51
C ALA A 54 33.84 12.18 2.35
N VAL A 55 32.78 11.78 3.05
CA VAL A 55 32.28 10.40 3.11
C VAL A 55 31.62 10.01 1.80
N VAL A 56 30.66 10.81 1.33
CA VAL A 56 29.98 10.60 0.04
C VAL A 56 30.96 10.79 -1.11
N GLY A 57 31.88 11.75 -0.98
CA GLY A 57 32.97 11.95 -1.93
C GLY A 57 33.78 10.69 -2.19
N GLU A 58 34.09 9.92 -1.15
CA GLU A 58 34.79 8.63 -1.25
C GLU A 58 33.87 7.50 -1.76
N ALA A 59 32.62 7.45 -1.29
CA ALA A 59 31.68 6.39 -1.64
C ALA A 59 31.14 6.47 -3.08
N LEU A 60 31.04 7.68 -3.63
CA LEU A 60 30.52 7.97 -4.96
C LEU A 60 31.57 8.71 -5.81
N PRO A 61 32.60 8.00 -6.32
CA PRO A 61 33.57 8.57 -7.24
C PRO A 61 32.92 8.92 -8.59
N ALA A 62 33.54 9.84 -9.34
CA ALA A 62 33.02 10.34 -10.62
C ALA A 62 32.74 9.21 -11.63
N ASP A 63 33.59 8.19 -11.69
CA ASP A 63 33.38 7.04 -12.58
C ASP A 63 32.12 6.23 -12.22
N ARG A 64 31.77 6.16 -10.93
CA ARG A 64 30.55 5.46 -10.49
C ARG A 64 29.31 6.29 -10.77
N LEU A 65 29.38 7.61 -10.56
CA LEU A 65 28.31 8.53 -10.98
C LEU A 65 28.05 8.42 -12.48
N ARG A 66 29.12 8.42 -13.28
CA ARG A 66 29.06 8.22 -14.73
C ARG A 66 28.38 6.91 -15.10
N GLN A 67 28.86 5.80 -14.54
CA GLN A 67 28.33 4.47 -14.84
C GLN A 67 26.83 4.38 -14.56
N VAL A 68 26.37 4.90 -13.41
CA VAL A 68 24.96 4.88 -13.06
C VAL A 68 24.17 5.82 -13.99
N TRP A 69 24.58 7.09 -14.10
CA TRP A 69 23.82 8.11 -14.82
C TRP A 69 23.63 7.77 -16.31
N GLU A 70 24.69 7.32 -16.98
CA GLU A 70 24.63 6.95 -18.41
C GLU A 70 23.83 5.66 -18.66
N SER A 71 23.62 4.84 -17.63
CA SER A 71 22.82 3.61 -17.74
C SER A 71 21.32 3.85 -17.67
N LEU A 72 20.86 4.94 -17.02
CA LEU A 72 19.43 5.17 -16.78
C LEU A 72 18.62 5.32 -18.08
N PRO A 73 19.05 6.12 -19.08
CA PRO A 73 18.30 6.23 -20.33
C PRO A 73 18.26 4.94 -21.14
N GLN A 74 19.26 4.07 -20.97
CA GLN A 74 19.32 2.76 -21.63
C GLN A 74 18.30 1.79 -21.02
N GLN A 75 18.08 1.87 -19.71
CA GLN A 75 17.16 1.01 -18.97
C GLN A 75 15.72 1.52 -19.02
N LEU A 76 15.50 2.83 -18.83
CA LEU A 76 14.19 3.43 -18.61
C LEU A 76 13.67 4.21 -19.83
N GLY A 77 14.42 4.20 -20.93
CA GLY A 77 14.18 5.06 -22.09
C GLY A 77 14.65 6.50 -21.85
N PRO A 78 14.61 7.38 -22.86
CA PRO A 78 15.13 8.73 -22.76
C PRO A 78 14.42 9.53 -21.67
N THR A 79 15.18 10.45 -21.07
CA THR A 79 14.70 11.45 -20.14
C THR A 79 13.65 12.32 -20.83
N LEU A 80 12.52 12.53 -20.15
CA LEU A 80 11.45 13.42 -20.59
C LEU A 80 11.61 14.80 -19.97
N GLN A 81 11.59 14.87 -18.63
CA GLN A 81 11.74 16.12 -17.87
C GLN A 81 12.11 15.82 -16.42
N ARG A 82 12.64 16.84 -15.71
CA ARG A 82 12.68 16.85 -14.24
C ARG A 82 11.39 17.46 -13.69
N GLY A 83 10.88 16.93 -12.59
CA GLY A 83 9.78 17.51 -11.82
C GLY A 83 10.26 18.67 -10.94
N ALA A 84 9.31 19.32 -10.26
CA ALA A 84 9.64 20.37 -9.29
C ALA A 84 10.28 19.76 -8.04
N ALA A 85 11.44 20.30 -7.65
CA ALA A 85 12.11 19.89 -6.43
C ALA A 85 11.31 20.34 -5.20
N HIS A 86 11.26 19.50 -4.17
CA HIS A 86 10.56 19.78 -2.92
C HIS A 86 11.39 19.34 -1.69
N PRO A 87 11.18 19.96 -0.52
CA PRO A 87 11.87 19.58 0.70
C PRO A 87 11.30 18.29 1.27
N GLU A 88 12.18 17.45 1.84
CA GLU A 88 11.81 16.30 2.66
C GLU A 88 12.74 16.19 3.88
N ARG A 89 12.36 15.35 4.85
CA ARG A 89 13.20 14.98 5.99
C ARG A 89 13.40 13.47 6.01
N ILE A 90 14.65 13.05 5.85
CA ILE A 90 15.00 11.63 5.78
C ILE A 90 15.91 11.33 6.98
N ASN A 91 15.46 10.48 7.90
CA ASN A 91 16.19 10.12 9.12
C ASN A 91 16.67 11.34 9.94
N GLY A 92 15.89 12.42 9.95
CA GLY A 92 16.27 13.66 10.63
C GLY A 92 17.33 14.50 9.92
N LEU A 93 17.67 14.21 8.66
CA LEU A 93 18.50 15.07 7.81
C LEU A 93 17.63 15.91 6.87
N SER A 94 18.15 17.06 6.45
CA SER A 94 17.48 17.87 5.43
C SER A 94 17.65 17.20 4.08
N ALA A 95 16.60 17.14 3.27
CA ALA A 95 16.65 16.53 1.96
C ALA A 95 15.95 17.37 0.90
N VAL A 96 16.47 17.33 -0.32
CA VAL A 96 15.82 17.85 -1.52
C VAL A 96 15.52 16.67 -2.42
N VAL A 97 14.25 16.52 -2.79
CA VAL A 97 13.79 15.46 -3.69
C VAL A 97 13.43 16.06 -5.03
N THR A 98 14.05 15.56 -6.10
CA THR A 98 13.78 15.98 -7.47
C THR A 98 13.29 14.79 -8.30
N PRO A 99 12.02 14.78 -8.74
CA PRO A 99 11.52 13.74 -9.63
C PRO A 99 12.23 13.79 -10.99
N LEU A 100 12.60 12.63 -11.51
CA LEU A 100 13.22 12.40 -12.80
C LEU A 100 12.29 11.52 -13.64
N HIS A 101 11.72 12.08 -14.70
CA HIS A 101 10.77 11.36 -15.54
C HIS A 101 11.47 10.79 -16.77
N TYR A 102 11.43 9.47 -16.91
CA TYR A 102 11.87 8.74 -18.10
C TYR A 102 10.66 8.18 -18.84
N ARG A 103 10.85 7.73 -20.07
CA ARG A 103 9.76 7.17 -20.88
C ARG A 103 9.03 5.99 -20.20
N LEU A 104 9.75 5.12 -19.50
CA LEU A 104 9.21 3.86 -18.96
C LEU A 104 8.97 3.90 -17.45
N ALA A 105 9.53 4.87 -16.73
CA ALA A 105 9.40 4.98 -15.28
C ALA A 105 9.75 6.39 -14.80
N SER A 106 9.43 6.71 -13.54
CA SER A 106 9.99 7.86 -12.83
C SER A 106 10.92 7.38 -11.72
N LEU A 107 11.96 8.16 -11.45
CA LEU A 107 12.83 8.01 -10.29
C LEU A 107 12.76 9.29 -9.47
N ASP A 108 12.98 9.22 -8.17
CA ASP A 108 13.24 10.39 -7.34
C ASP A 108 14.74 10.45 -7.04
N ALA A 109 15.34 11.62 -7.30
CA ALA A 109 16.70 11.95 -6.86
C ALA A 109 16.64 12.59 -5.47
N LEU A 110 17.08 11.86 -4.45
CA LEU A 110 17.09 12.28 -3.07
C LEU A 110 18.50 12.74 -2.70
N VAL A 111 18.65 14.02 -2.38
CA VAL A 111 19.90 14.63 -1.97
C VAL A 111 19.77 15.04 -0.51
N THR A 112 20.56 14.46 0.40
CA THR A 112 20.55 14.81 1.83
C THR A 112 21.73 15.72 2.19
N PHE A 113 21.51 16.58 3.19
CA PHE A 113 22.46 17.59 3.63
C PHE A 113 22.80 17.42 5.12
N ASP A 114 24.08 17.64 5.46
CA ASP A 114 24.56 17.72 6.84
C ASP A 114 24.36 19.12 7.44
N GLY A 115 24.89 19.34 8.65
CA GLY A 115 24.78 20.61 9.36
C GLY A 115 25.61 21.75 8.75
N ASP A 116 26.51 21.46 7.81
CA ASP A 116 27.34 22.44 7.08
C ASP A 116 26.82 22.67 5.64
N ASP A 117 25.60 22.22 5.35
CA ASP A 117 24.97 22.22 4.02
C ASP A 117 25.80 21.50 2.96
N ARG A 118 26.62 20.51 3.34
CA ARG A 118 27.28 19.61 2.39
C ARG A 118 26.39 18.42 2.11
N ILE A 119 26.48 17.92 0.87
CA ILE A 119 25.72 16.74 0.44
C ILE A 119 26.33 15.52 1.13
N ASN A 120 25.59 14.97 2.10
CA ASN A 120 25.95 13.76 2.85
C ASN A 120 25.18 12.52 2.39
N GLY A 121 24.39 12.64 1.32
CA GLY A 121 23.80 11.51 0.63
C GLY A 121 23.21 11.87 -0.72
N PHE A 122 23.31 10.94 -1.66
CA PHE A 122 22.66 11.02 -2.96
C PHE A 122 22.13 9.65 -3.34
N ARG A 123 20.82 9.53 -3.59
CA ARG A 123 20.18 8.28 -3.98
C ARG A 123 19.16 8.49 -5.10
N LEU A 124 19.04 7.46 -5.92
CA LEU A 124 17.94 7.30 -6.86
C LEU A 124 17.02 6.21 -6.35
N VAL A 125 15.75 6.52 -6.15
CA VAL A 125 14.73 5.56 -5.73
C VAL A 125 13.57 5.57 -6.73
N PRO A 126 12.73 4.51 -6.79
CA PRO A 126 11.52 4.54 -7.60
C PRO A 126 10.69 5.78 -7.27
N GLY A 127 10.38 6.58 -8.29
CA GLY A 127 9.69 7.85 -8.11
C GLY A 127 8.25 7.62 -7.70
N GLN A 128 7.76 8.39 -6.74
CA GLN A 128 6.33 8.38 -6.45
C GLN A 128 5.60 8.98 -7.66
N PRO A 129 4.61 8.28 -8.26
CA PRO A 129 3.82 8.89 -9.32
C PRO A 129 3.23 10.19 -8.77
N THR A 130 3.44 11.31 -9.46
CA THR A 130 2.78 12.57 -9.13
C THR A 130 1.29 12.28 -9.10
N GLN A 131 0.69 12.18 -7.91
CA GLN A 131 -0.73 11.94 -7.81
C GLN A 131 -1.40 13.16 -8.44
N PRO A 132 -2.08 13.02 -9.60
CA PRO A 132 -2.92 14.11 -10.04
C PRO A 132 -3.88 14.43 -8.89
N PRO A 133 -4.21 15.71 -8.65
CA PRO A 133 -5.19 16.07 -7.63
C PRO A 133 -6.41 15.18 -7.81
N PRO A 134 -7.02 14.69 -6.71
CA PRO A 134 -8.14 13.76 -6.79
C PRO A 134 -9.14 14.27 -7.81
N ALA A 135 -9.42 13.46 -8.84
CA ALA A 135 -10.43 13.83 -9.83
C ALA A 135 -11.70 14.19 -9.08
N ALA A 136 -12.14 15.45 -9.21
CA ALA A 136 -13.27 15.96 -8.44
C ALA A 136 -14.50 15.07 -8.65
N THR A 137 -15.30 14.88 -7.60
CA THR A 137 -16.59 14.21 -7.71
C THR A 137 -17.38 14.84 -8.86
N PRO A 138 -17.99 14.06 -9.78
CA PRO A 138 -18.80 14.64 -10.83
C PRO A 138 -19.89 15.55 -10.25
N GLU A 139 -20.09 16.74 -10.82
CA GLU A 139 -20.96 17.80 -10.28
C GLU A 139 -22.41 17.31 -10.03
N ASN A 140 -22.87 16.39 -10.89
CA ASN A 140 -24.19 15.76 -10.84
C ASN A 140 -24.21 14.36 -10.17
N ALA A 141 -23.18 13.97 -9.43
CA ALA A 141 -23.17 12.69 -8.75
C ALA A 141 -24.34 12.59 -7.73
N PRO A 142 -24.96 11.41 -7.56
CA PRO A 142 -26.03 11.20 -6.58
C PRO A 142 -25.52 11.16 -5.13
N PHE A 143 -24.28 11.57 -4.90
CA PHE A 143 -23.61 11.61 -3.61
C PHE A 143 -22.75 12.87 -3.50
N SER A 144 -22.15 13.06 -2.33
CA SER A 144 -21.17 14.11 -2.05
C SER A 144 -19.99 13.49 -1.30
N GLU A 145 -18.80 14.06 -1.47
CA GLU A 145 -17.65 13.72 -0.65
C GLU A 145 -17.38 14.80 0.37
N ARG A 146 -16.95 14.40 1.55
CA ARG A 146 -16.52 15.30 2.61
C ARG A 146 -15.22 14.78 3.22
N GLU A 147 -14.23 15.65 3.27
CA GLU A 147 -12.98 15.40 3.98
C GLU A 147 -13.24 15.32 5.49
N VAL A 148 -12.58 14.36 6.13
CA VAL A 148 -12.71 14.05 7.55
C VAL A 148 -11.35 13.73 8.15
N SER A 149 -11.24 13.87 9.47
CA SER A 149 -10.10 13.38 10.23
C SER A 149 -10.58 12.33 11.23
N ILE A 150 -9.91 11.18 11.25
CA ILE A 150 -10.22 10.03 12.10
C ILE A 150 -9.22 9.99 13.25
N GLY A 151 -9.73 9.91 14.48
CA GLY A 151 -8.89 9.96 15.68
C GLY A 151 -8.76 11.39 16.23
N PRO A 152 -7.85 11.63 17.19
CA PRO A 152 -7.68 12.94 17.82
C PRO A 152 -6.96 13.94 16.90
N ASP A 153 -7.32 15.22 16.99
CA ASP A 153 -6.95 16.28 16.02
C ASP A 153 -5.45 16.35 15.66
N ILE A 154 -4.53 16.10 16.60
CA ILE A 154 -3.07 16.20 16.36
C ILE A 154 -2.44 14.94 15.75
N SER A 155 -3.07 13.77 15.93
CA SER A 155 -2.61 12.48 15.41
C SER A 155 -3.65 11.82 14.50
N GLY A 156 -4.55 12.65 13.98
CA GLY A 156 -5.69 12.24 13.18
C GLY A 156 -5.23 11.77 11.82
N ILE A 157 -5.95 10.79 11.30
CA ILE A 157 -5.72 10.21 10.00
C ILE A 157 -6.73 10.81 9.01
N PRO A 158 -6.28 11.40 7.90
CA PRO A 158 -7.17 11.98 6.91
C PRO A 158 -8.00 10.90 6.21
N GLY A 159 -9.23 11.24 5.87
CA GLY A 159 -10.13 10.37 5.13
C GLY A 159 -11.24 11.11 4.42
N THR A 160 -12.08 10.36 3.72
CA THR A 160 -13.17 10.89 2.92
C THR A 160 -14.44 10.10 3.21
N LEU A 161 -15.49 10.80 3.61
CA LEU A 161 -16.85 10.26 3.69
C LEU A 161 -17.58 10.55 2.38
N THR A 162 -17.85 9.50 1.61
CA THR A 162 -18.77 9.53 0.46
C THR A 162 -20.19 9.30 0.97
N LEU A 163 -21.04 10.33 0.91
CA LEU A 163 -22.39 10.32 1.47
C LEU A 163 -23.44 10.47 0.35
N PRO A 164 -24.41 9.54 0.25
CA PRO A 164 -25.52 9.66 -0.69
C PRO A 164 -26.32 10.96 -0.47
N ARG A 165 -26.81 11.56 -1.56
CA ARG A 165 -27.76 12.68 -1.48
C ARG A 165 -29.15 12.11 -1.22
N GLY A 166 -29.89 12.70 -0.28
CA GLY A 166 -31.26 12.31 0.01
C GLY A 166 -31.57 12.26 1.50
N ALA A 167 -32.75 11.72 1.82
CA ALA A 167 -33.16 11.52 3.21
C ALA A 167 -32.54 10.23 3.75
N GLY A 168 -31.47 10.37 4.53
CA GLY A 168 -30.93 9.28 5.36
C GLY A 168 -31.84 8.96 6.57
N PRO A 169 -31.34 8.22 7.58
CA PRO A 169 -29.96 7.75 7.70
C PRO A 169 -29.64 6.60 6.73
N PHE A 170 -28.39 6.56 6.26
CA PHE A 170 -27.91 5.54 5.31
C PHE A 170 -27.17 4.41 6.04
N PRO A 171 -27.26 3.14 5.58
CA PRO A 171 -26.25 2.15 5.94
C PRO A 171 -24.87 2.66 5.54
N ALA A 172 -23.82 2.23 6.24
CA ALA A 172 -22.48 2.68 5.95
C ALA A 172 -21.44 1.57 5.96
N VAL A 173 -20.42 1.72 5.13
CA VAL A 173 -19.30 0.78 5.02
C VAL A 173 -17.99 1.52 5.28
N LEU A 174 -17.18 0.97 6.17
CA LEU A 174 -15.76 1.33 6.32
C LEU A 174 -14.93 0.49 5.36
N LEU A 175 -14.14 1.11 4.48
CA LEU A 175 -13.21 0.39 3.60
C LEU A 175 -11.82 0.29 4.24
N LEU A 176 -11.23 -0.90 4.22
CA LEU A 176 -9.86 -1.18 4.66
C LEU A 176 -9.03 -1.61 3.45
N ALA A 177 -7.97 -0.86 3.16
CA ALA A 177 -7.01 -1.19 2.12
C ALA A 177 -6.17 -2.43 2.46
N GLY A 178 -5.49 -2.96 1.45
CA GLY A 178 -4.59 -4.09 1.56
C GLY A 178 -3.25 -3.79 2.25
N SER A 179 -2.23 -4.52 1.79
CA SER A 179 -0.89 -4.47 2.34
C SER A 179 -0.14 -3.20 1.93
N GLY A 180 0.69 -2.68 2.84
CA GLY A 180 1.55 -1.53 2.61
C GLY A 180 0.92 -0.17 2.94
N PRO A 181 1.65 0.93 2.71
CA PRO A 181 1.23 2.30 3.04
C PRO A 181 0.28 2.86 1.97
N ASN A 182 -0.96 2.36 1.93
CA ASN A 182 -1.95 2.81 0.96
C ASN A 182 -2.62 4.13 1.35
N ASP A 183 -2.91 4.97 0.35
CA ASP A 183 -3.89 6.06 0.48
C ASP A 183 -5.32 5.49 0.60
N ARG A 184 -6.28 6.37 0.88
CA ARG A 184 -7.69 6.02 1.07
C ARG A 184 -8.36 5.39 -0.16
N ASP A 185 -7.77 5.55 -1.34
CA ASP A 185 -8.29 5.04 -2.61
C ASP A 185 -7.70 3.68 -2.98
N GLU A 186 -6.68 3.25 -2.26
CA GLU A 186 -5.79 2.14 -2.60
C GLU A 186 -5.22 2.32 -4.02
N THR A 187 -4.60 3.48 -4.26
CA THR A 187 -4.06 3.84 -5.57
C THR A 187 -2.97 2.87 -6.01
N ILE A 188 -3.20 2.19 -7.14
CA ILE A 188 -2.25 1.27 -7.78
C ILE A 188 -2.14 1.65 -9.26
N GLY A 189 -1.05 2.30 -9.63
CA GLY A 189 -0.93 2.90 -10.96
C GLY A 189 -2.08 3.88 -11.25
N PRO A 190 -2.81 3.76 -12.36
CA PRO A 190 -3.99 4.58 -12.64
C PRO A 190 -5.24 4.18 -11.82
N ASN A 191 -5.23 3.02 -11.17
CA ASN A 191 -6.41 2.38 -10.59
C ASN A 191 -6.68 2.82 -9.15
N LYS A 192 -7.96 2.90 -8.77
CA LYS A 192 -8.44 3.36 -7.46
C LYS A 192 -9.60 2.48 -6.95
N PRO A 193 -9.36 1.19 -6.68
CA PRO A 193 -10.42 0.22 -6.44
C PRO A 193 -11.33 0.58 -5.26
N LEU A 194 -10.80 1.11 -4.15
CA LEU A 194 -11.64 1.50 -3.02
C LEU A 194 -12.50 2.72 -3.34
N ARG A 195 -12.01 3.65 -4.16
CA ARG A 195 -12.84 4.77 -4.65
C ARG A 195 -13.95 4.30 -5.56
N ASP A 196 -13.65 3.37 -6.48
CA ASP A 196 -14.65 2.82 -7.39
C ASP A 196 -15.78 2.14 -6.61
N ILE A 197 -15.43 1.37 -5.58
CA ILE A 197 -16.39 0.77 -4.63
C ILE A 197 -17.17 1.86 -3.90
N ALA A 198 -16.49 2.89 -3.37
CA ALA A 198 -17.14 3.97 -2.63
C ALA A 198 -18.18 4.72 -3.47
N TYR A 199 -17.83 5.06 -4.71
CA TYR A 199 -18.72 5.75 -5.64
C TYR A 199 -19.87 4.85 -6.05
N GLY A 200 -19.56 3.61 -6.41
CA GLY A 200 -20.54 2.60 -6.76
C GLY A 200 -21.59 2.45 -5.67
N LEU A 201 -21.18 2.08 -4.45
CA LEU A 201 -22.08 1.88 -3.31
C LEU A 201 -22.87 3.14 -2.93
N ALA A 202 -22.28 4.33 -3.09
CA ALA A 202 -23.01 5.58 -2.84
C ALA A 202 -24.17 5.79 -3.82
N THR A 203 -24.09 5.28 -5.05
CA THR A 203 -25.24 5.27 -5.98
C THR A 203 -26.34 4.28 -5.55
N HIS A 204 -26.02 3.31 -4.70
CA HIS A 204 -26.96 2.37 -4.07
C HIS A 204 -27.44 2.83 -2.68
N ASN A 205 -27.33 4.14 -2.37
CA ASN A 205 -27.73 4.74 -1.09
C ASN A 205 -26.97 4.19 0.14
N ILE A 206 -25.72 3.80 -0.05
CA ILE A 206 -24.83 3.33 1.03
C ILE A 206 -23.71 4.35 1.22
N ALA A 207 -23.55 4.86 2.44
CA ALA A 207 -22.45 5.75 2.77
C ALA A 207 -21.13 4.97 2.88
N VAL A 208 -20.02 5.58 2.49
CA VAL A 208 -18.73 4.90 2.49
C VAL A 208 -17.66 5.79 3.10
N LEU A 209 -16.94 5.26 4.08
CA LEU A 209 -15.77 5.90 4.68
C LEU A 209 -14.50 5.21 4.18
N ARG A 210 -13.63 6.01 3.58
CA ARG A 210 -12.25 5.65 3.23
C ARG A 210 -11.29 6.52 4.02
N TYR A 211 -10.09 6.02 4.31
CA TYR A 211 -9.06 6.77 5.02
C TYR A 211 -7.67 6.32 4.61
N ASP A 212 -6.70 7.23 4.68
CA ASP A 212 -5.31 6.92 4.37
C ASP A 212 -4.77 6.00 5.47
N LYS A 213 -4.07 4.92 5.15
CA LYS A 213 -3.47 4.09 6.23
C LYS A 213 -2.50 4.94 7.05
N ARG A 214 -2.34 4.66 8.34
CA ARG A 214 -1.36 5.39 9.17
C ARG A 214 0.05 5.29 8.61
N SER A 215 0.40 4.14 8.04
CA SER A 215 1.70 3.94 7.38
C SER A 215 1.90 4.82 6.15
N HIS A 216 0.81 5.34 5.56
CA HIS A 216 0.84 6.32 4.48
C HIS A 216 0.80 7.76 4.98
N ALA A 217 -0.18 8.10 5.82
CA ALA A 217 -0.39 9.48 6.27
C ALA A 217 0.62 9.93 7.33
N ARG A 218 1.19 8.98 8.08
CA ARG A 218 2.08 9.24 9.22
C ARG A 218 3.21 8.19 9.30
N PRO A 219 4.05 8.05 8.26
CA PRO A 219 5.14 7.09 8.26
C PRO A 219 6.13 7.28 9.42
N GLN A 220 6.25 8.50 9.96
CA GLN A 220 7.06 8.80 11.14
C GLN A 220 6.61 8.06 12.40
N ASP A 221 5.34 7.67 12.51
CA ASP A 221 4.82 6.90 13.63
C ASP A 221 5.43 5.48 13.66
N PHE A 222 6.05 5.03 12.56
CA PHE A 222 6.69 3.71 12.40
C PHE A 222 8.22 3.77 12.30
N ALA A 223 8.82 4.94 12.51
CA ALA A 223 10.26 5.15 12.30
C ALA A 223 11.16 4.29 13.20
N THR A 224 10.65 3.81 14.33
CA THR A 224 11.38 2.90 15.24
C THR A 224 11.55 1.50 14.66
N GLY A 225 10.76 1.11 13.66
CA GLY A 225 10.72 -0.26 13.16
C GLY A 225 10.13 -1.26 14.17
N ASP A 226 9.40 -0.80 15.18
CA ASP A 226 8.73 -1.64 16.16
C ASP A 226 7.22 -1.36 16.14
N TYR A 227 6.50 -2.11 15.32
CA TYR A 227 5.06 -1.95 15.12
C TYR A 227 4.41 -3.25 14.67
N THR A 228 3.08 -3.32 14.83
CA THR A 228 2.26 -4.50 14.53
C THR A 228 1.08 -4.16 13.61
N VAL A 229 0.27 -5.16 13.22
CA VAL A 229 -1.01 -4.88 12.55
C VAL A 229 -1.99 -4.14 13.45
N GLU A 230 -1.84 -4.25 14.78
CA GLU A 230 -2.64 -3.48 15.73
C GLU A 230 -2.41 -1.97 15.53
N ASP A 231 -1.14 -1.57 15.35
CA ASP A 231 -0.72 -0.19 15.15
C ASP A 231 -1.01 0.30 13.72
N GLU A 232 -0.83 -0.55 12.71
CA GLU A 232 -0.99 -0.17 11.31
C GLU A 232 -2.47 -0.15 10.85
N VAL A 233 -3.29 -1.08 11.35
CA VAL A 233 -4.64 -1.35 10.80
C VAL A 233 -5.73 -1.32 11.88
N ILE A 234 -5.60 -2.12 12.94
CA ILE A 234 -6.73 -2.43 13.82
C ILE A 234 -7.22 -1.19 14.59
N ARG A 235 -6.31 -0.44 15.23
CA ARG A 235 -6.67 0.73 16.04
C ARG A 235 -7.40 1.80 15.22
N ASP A 236 -6.91 2.10 14.03
CA ASP A 236 -7.51 3.12 13.17
C ASP A 236 -8.84 2.64 12.57
N ALA A 237 -8.96 1.36 12.21
CA ALA A 237 -10.23 0.80 11.77
C ALA A 237 -11.33 0.89 12.88
N LEU A 238 -10.97 0.61 14.13
CA LEU A 238 -11.88 0.74 15.27
C LEU A 238 -12.29 2.20 15.52
N ALA A 239 -11.33 3.13 15.42
CA ALA A 239 -11.58 4.57 15.52
C ALA A 239 -12.49 5.06 14.38
N ALA A 240 -12.24 4.61 13.14
CA ALA A 240 -13.02 4.94 11.95
C ALA A 240 -14.46 4.41 12.07
N ALA A 241 -14.65 3.15 12.48
CA ALA A 241 -15.99 2.59 12.69
C ALA A 241 -16.77 3.35 13.78
N LYS A 242 -16.08 3.77 14.85
CA LYS A 242 -16.67 4.62 15.91
C LYS A 242 -17.08 5.99 15.36
N TRP A 243 -16.20 6.65 14.61
CA TRP A 243 -16.46 7.94 13.98
C TRP A 243 -17.65 7.86 13.02
N LEU A 244 -17.72 6.81 12.21
CA LEU A 244 -18.78 6.59 11.24
C LEU A 244 -20.16 6.45 11.91
N ARG A 245 -20.26 5.68 13.01
CA ARG A 245 -21.51 5.57 13.80
C ARG A 245 -21.95 6.87 14.46
N GLN A 246 -21.04 7.81 14.70
CA GLN A 246 -21.32 9.11 15.30
C GLN A 246 -21.65 10.19 14.26
N SER A 247 -21.45 9.89 12.97
CA SER A 247 -21.64 10.85 11.89
C SER A 247 -23.10 11.09 11.55
N LYS A 248 -23.45 12.35 11.33
CA LYS A 248 -24.80 12.74 10.89
C LYS A 248 -25.12 12.09 9.55
N GLY A 249 -26.34 11.56 9.43
CA GLY A 249 -26.81 10.91 8.20
C GLY A 249 -26.46 9.42 8.11
N ILE A 250 -25.78 8.85 9.10
CA ILE A 250 -25.44 7.43 9.15
C ILE A 250 -26.37 6.67 10.09
N ASP A 251 -26.83 5.51 9.65
CA ASP A 251 -27.52 4.55 10.51
C ASP A 251 -26.46 3.81 11.35
N ARG A 252 -26.35 4.23 12.61
CA ARG A 252 -25.36 3.69 13.55
C ARG A 252 -25.50 2.18 13.82
N ARG A 253 -26.64 1.56 13.48
CA ARG A 253 -26.87 0.12 13.64
C ARG A 253 -26.46 -0.69 12.41
N ARG A 254 -26.30 -0.03 11.26
CA ARG A 254 -25.94 -0.66 9.98
C ARG A 254 -24.59 -0.14 9.48
N VAL A 255 -23.56 -0.35 10.29
CA VAL A 255 -22.16 -0.04 9.95
C VAL A 255 -21.41 -1.34 9.69
N PHE A 256 -21.01 -1.54 8.44
CA PHE A 256 -20.28 -2.70 7.94
C PHE A 256 -18.81 -2.38 7.76
N VAL A 257 -17.98 -3.42 7.71
CA VAL A 257 -16.56 -3.30 7.36
C VAL A 257 -16.30 -4.10 6.10
N LEU A 258 -15.72 -3.46 5.09
CA LEU A 258 -15.22 -4.09 3.89
C LEU A 258 -13.71 -4.01 3.91
N GLY A 259 -13.03 -5.16 3.85
CA GLY A 259 -11.59 -5.20 3.70
C GLY A 259 -11.18 -5.76 2.34
N HIS A 260 -10.07 -5.28 1.81
CA HIS A 260 -9.39 -5.84 0.65
C HIS A 260 -8.05 -6.47 1.08
N SER A 261 -7.73 -7.66 0.58
CA SER A 261 -6.45 -8.33 0.83
C SER A 261 -6.13 -8.43 2.33
N LEU A 262 -5.02 -7.85 2.82
CA LEU A 262 -4.71 -7.77 4.26
C LEU A 262 -5.85 -7.17 5.10
N GLY A 263 -6.52 -6.12 4.62
CA GLY A 263 -7.68 -5.53 5.30
C GLY A 263 -8.83 -6.55 5.45
N ALA A 264 -9.02 -7.42 4.46
CA ALA A 264 -10.00 -8.51 4.49
C ALA A 264 -9.59 -9.61 5.49
N MET A 265 -8.30 -9.97 5.51
CA MET A 265 -7.72 -10.91 6.48
C MET A 265 -7.94 -10.46 7.93
N LEU A 266 -7.83 -9.14 8.19
CA LEU A 266 -7.93 -8.57 9.54
C LEU A 266 -9.34 -8.14 9.94
N ALA A 267 -10.29 -8.04 9.01
CA ALA A 267 -11.67 -7.65 9.30
C ALA A 267 -12.35 -8.53 10.38
N PRO A 268 -12.15 -9.86 10.43
CA PRO A 268 -12.64 -10.69 11.54
C PRO A 268 -12.04 -10.30 12.90
N ARG A 269 -10.73 -9.99 12.96
CA ARG A 269 -10.06 -9.50 14.19
C ARG A 269 -10.66 -8.16 14.65
N ILE A 270 -10.98 -7.26 13.72
CA ILE A 270 -11.63 -5.96 14.02
C ILE A 270 -13.05 -6.16 14.58
N ALA A 271 -13.88 -6.98 13.92
CA ALA A 271 -15.23 -7.31 14.40
C ALA A 271 -15.23 -8.10 15.71
N ALA A 272 -14.16 -8.84 16.00
CA ALA A 272 -13.99 -9.47 17.29
C ALA A 272 -13.83 -8.44 18.42
N GLN A 273 -13.19 -7.29 18.16
CA GLN A 273 -13.01 -6.21 19.14
C GLN A 273 -14.19 -5.24 19.19
N ASP A 274 -14.87 -4.97 18.08
CA ASP A 274 -16.04 -4.10 18.02
C ASP A 274 -17.31 -4.85 17.63
N LYS A 275 -18.02 -5.35 18.65
CA LYS A 275 -19.26 -6.14 18.52
C LYS A 275 -20.46 -5.37 17.92
N ARG A 276 -20.30 -4.10 17.56
CA ARG A 276 -21.34 -3.27 16.94
C ARG A 276 -21.22 -3.19 15.42
N ILE A 277 -20.21 -3.84 14.83
CA ILE A 277 -20.13 -4.01 13.37
C ILE A 277 -21.29 -4.90 12.92
N ALA A 278 -22.05 -4.44 11.94
CA ALA A 278 -23.27 -5.08 11.46
C ALA A 278 -23.02 -6.27 10.52
N GLY A 279 -21.84 -6.32 9.89
CA GLY A 279 -21.45 -7.39 8.98
C GLY A 279 -20.10 -7.10 8.31
N LEU A 280 -19.55 -8.13 7.66
CA LEU A 280 -18.24 -8.09 7.01
C LEU A 280 -18.33 -8.36 5.51
N ILE A 281 -17.56 -7.61 4.72
CA ILE A 281 -17.35 -7.89 3.30
C ILE A 281 -15.85 -8.12 3.10
N LEU A 282 -15.47 -9.32 2.67
CA LEU A 282 -14.09 -9.75 2.55
C LEU A 282 -13.73 -9.90 1.07
N LEU A 283 -13.00 -8.93 0.53
CA LEU A 283 -12.53 -8.94 -0.86
C LEU A 283 -11.13 -9.56 -0.93
N ALA A 284 -11.02 -10.70 -1.62
CA ALA A 284 -9.78 -11.46 -1.75
C ALA A 284 -9.05 -11.66 -0.40
N PRO A 285 -9.68 -12.29 0.62
CA PRO A 285 -9.05 -12.49 1.92
C PRO A 285 -8.02 -13.63 1.92
N PRO A 286 -6.74 -13.37 2.26
CA PRO A 286 -5.83 -14.42 2.70
C PRO A 286 -6.44 -15.21 3.88
N ALA A 287 -6.29 -16.52 3.83
CA ALA A 287 -6.73 -17.52 4.81
C ALA A 287 -5.56 -18.22 5.52
N ARG A 288 -4.33 -18.08 5.02
CA ARG A 288 -3.11 -18.66 5.58
C ARG A 288 -2.16 -17.62 6.19
N PRO A 289 -1.11 -18.05 6.91
CA PRO A 289 -0.04 -17.17 7.34
C PRO A 289 0.50 -16.32 6.17
N LEU A 290 0.72 -15.04 6.43
CA LEU A 290 1.01 -14.06 5.38
C LEU A 290 2.35 -14.36 4.68
N GLU A 291 3.32 -14.91 5.41
CA GLU A 291 4.62 -15.35 4.90
C GLU A 291 4.52 -16.49 3.88
N ASP A 292 3.47 -17.32 3.96
CA ASP A 292 3.20 -18.35 2.95
C ASP A 292 2.59 -17.73 1.70
N ALA A 293 1.65 -16.80 1.88
CA ALA A 293 1.02 -16.10 0.77
C ALA A 293 2.08 -15.37 -0.05
N ILE A 294 3.02 -14.66 0.59
CA ILE A 294 4.12 -13.96 -0.09
C ILE A 294 4.97 -14.92 -0.94
N VAL A 295 5.30 -16.11 -0.43
CA VAL A 295 6.03 -17.14 -1.19
C VAL A 295 5.26 -17.56 -2.43
N ASP A 296 3.94 -17.77 -2.31
CA ASP A 296 3.09 -18.13 -3.45
C ASP A 296 3.05 -17.03 -4.51
N GLN A 297 2.91 -15.76 -4.10
CA GLN A 297 2.93 -14.63 -5.02
C GLN A 297 4.24 -14.57 -5.80
N MET A 298 5.38 -14.65 -5.11
CA MET A 298 6.69 -14.59 -5.75
C MET A 298 6.95 -15.80 -6.64
N THR A 299 6.50 -16.99 -6.22
CA THR A 299 6.60 -18.22 -7.02
C THR A 299 5.78 -18.12 -8.29
N TYR A 300 4.56 -17.56 -8.22
CA TYR A 300 3.73 -17.32 -9.39
C TYR A 300 4.41 -16.36 -10.36
N LEU A 301 4.90 -15.20 -9.86
CA LEU A 301 5.51 -14.17 -10.70
C LEU A 301 6.72 -14.67 -11.48
N ALA A 302 7.58 -15.47 -10.83
CA ALA A 302 8.74 -16.09 -11.49
C ALA A 302 8.36 -17.18 -12.51
N GLY A 303 7.14 -17.73 -12.42
CA GLY A 303 6.64 -18.76 -13.32
C GLY A 303 5.89 -18.24 -14.55
N ILE A 304 5.62 -16.93 -14.64
CA ILE A 304 4.76 -16.34 -15.68
C ILE A 304 5.26 -16.66 -17.11
N ASP A 305 6.57 -16.56 -17.34
CA ASP A 305 7.16 -16.75 -18.67
C ASP A 305 7.50 -18.23 -18.98
N GLY A 306 7.15 -19.17 -18.10
CA GLY A 306 7.38 -20.60 -18.27
C GLY A 306 8.84 -21.04 -18.15
N THR A 307 9.76 -20.10 -17.94
CA THR A 307 11.17 -20.35 -17.61
C THR A 307 11.51 -19.58 -16.36
N PHE A 308 11.96 -20.26 -15.31
CA PHE A 308 12.60 -19.54 -14.22
C PHE A 308 14.01 -19.16 -14.70
N ALA A 309 14.36 -17.88 -14.70
CA ALA A 309 15.76 -17.46 -14.80
C ALA A 309 16.49 -17.77 -13.46
N SER A 310 17.84 -17.78 -13.46
CA SER A 310 18.61 -18.14 -12.25
C SER A 310 18.45 -17.13 -11.11
N ASP A 311 18.31 -15.86 -11.45
CA ASP A 311 18.03 -14.73 -10.56
C ASP A 311 16.62 -14.78 -9.96
N GLU A 312 15.62 -15.19 -10.73
CA GLU A 312 14.24 -15.38 -10.23
C GLU A 312 14.15 -16.54 -9.22
N ARG A 313 14.88 -17.64 -9.47
CA ARG A 313 15.00 -18.73 -8.49
C ARG A 313 15.67 -18.25 -7.20
N ALA A 314 16.76 -17.49 -7.31
CA ALA A 314 17.45 -16.95 -6.15
C ALA A 314 16.55 -16.01 -5.34
N ALA A 315 15.70 -15.20 -5.99
CA ALA A 315 14.73 -14.34 -5.32
C ALA A 315 13.64 -15.15 -4.58
N ILE A 316 13.10 -16.21 -5.20
CA ILE A 316 12.14 -17.11 -4.53
C ILE A 316 12.79 -17.80 -3.33
N ASP A 317 14.01 -18.32 -3.48
CA ASP A 317 14.73 -19.01 -2.41
C ASP A 317 15.04 -18.05 -1.26
N ALA A 318 15.41 -16.80 -1.55
CA ALA A 318 15.59 -15.76 -0.54
C ALA A 318 14.29 -15.49 0.23
N VAL A 319 13.16 -15.34 -0.46
CA VAL A 319 11.85 -15.12 0.20
C VAL A 319 11.45 -16.34 1.03
N ARG A 320 11.72 -17.56 0.55
CA ARG A 320 11.48 -18.78 1.34
C ARG A 320 12.33 -18.81 2.60
N GLU A 321 13.61 -18.47 2.50
CA GLU A 321 14.50 -18.39 3.66
C GLU A 321 14.00 -17.33 4.66
N GLN A 322 13.57 -16.16 4.18
CA GLN A 322 12.96 -15.13 5.01
C GLN A 322 11.67 -15.63 5.70
N SER A 323 10.81 -16.40 5.00
CA SER A 323 9.62 -17.01 5.60
C SER A 323 9.98 -18.07 6.65
N GLU A 324 11.03 -18.87 6.46
CA GLU A 324 11.50 -19.79 7.51
C GLU A 324 12.02 -19.03 8.74
N ARG A 325 12.69 -17.89 8.54
CA ARG A 325 13.12 -17.02 9.66
C ARG A 325 11.89 -16.50 10.43
N VAL A 326 10.84 -16.07 9.74
CA VAL A 326 9.57 -15.66 10.37
C VAL A 326 9.00 -16.79 11.25
N ARG A 327 9.01 -18.04 10.76
CA ARG A 327 8.55 -19.20 11.54
C ARG A 327 9.44 -19.51 12.73
N ALA A 328 10.74 -19.22 12.63
CA ALA A 328 11.71 -19.45 13.68
C ALA A 328 11.73 -18.37 14.78
N LEU A 329 11.25 -17.14 14.49
CA LEU A 329 11.22 -16.03 15.46
C LEU A 329 10.66 -16.49 16.82
N GLN A 330 11.13 -15.94 17.92
CA GLN A 330 10.59 -16.13 19.26
C GLN A 330 10.17 -14.78 19.84
N GLU A 331 9.37 -14.78 20.92
CA GLU A 331 9.06 -13.55 21.63
C GLU A 331 10.35 -12.87 22.12
N GLY A 332 10.50 -11.59 21.82
CA GLY A 332 11.72 -10.82 22.12
C GLY A 332 12.77 -10.80 21.01
N ASP A 333 12.63 -11.62 19.96
CA ASP A 333 13.50 -11.53 18.79
C ASP A 333 13.26 -10.22 18.02
N ALA A 334 14.35 -9.54 17.67
CA ALA A 334 14.34 -8.31 16.90
C ALA A 334 15.45 -8.28 15.83
N PRO A 335 15.47 -9.24 14.87
CA PRO A 335 16.38 -9.16 13.74
C PRO A 335 16.10 -7.91 12.90
N ALA A 336 17.10 -7.48 12.13
CA ALA A 336 16.93 -6.37 11.20
C ALA A 336 15.82 -6.69 10.18
N ALA A 337 14.94 -5.73 9.93
CA ALA A 337 13.74 -5.96 9.13
C ALA A 337 14.05 -6.40 7.69
N ASP A 338 15.17 -5.94 7.12
CA ASP A 338 15.67 -6.35 5.78
C ASP A 338 16.01 -7.84 5.67
N THR A 339 16.13 -8.55 6.80
CA THR A 339 16.32 -10.00 6.85
C THR A 339 15.00 -10.80 6.83
N LEU A 340 13.86 -10.10 6.86
CA LEU A 340 12.50 -10.65 6.86
C LEU A 340 11.74 -10.23 5.59
N PRO A 341 10.61 -10.91 5.25
CA PRO A 341 9.88 -10.60 4.03
C PRO A 341 9.41 -9.13 4.00
N LEU A 342 9.58 -8.49 2.83
CA LEU A 342 9.07 -7.13 2.57
C LEU A 342 9.59 -6.04 3.52
N ASN A 343 10.68 -6.28 4.25
CA ASN A 343 11.23 -5.38 5.27
C ASN A 343 10.25 -5.05 6.41
N ILE A 344 9.33 -5.96 6.70
CA ILE A 344 8.37 -5.84 7.80
C ILE A 344 9.04 -6.30 9.10
N PRO A 345 8.91 -5.56 10.22
CA PRO A 345 9.61 -5.88 11.46
C PRO A 345 9.10 -7.15 12.15
N ALA A 346 9.95 -7.75 12.96
CA ALA A 346 9.65 -8.99 13.69
C ALA A 346 8.38 -8.90 14.55
N ALA A 347 8.14 -7.77 15.22
CA ALA A 347 6.94 -7.55 16.05
C ALA A 347 5.64 -7.76 15.25
N TYR A 348 5.60 -7.33 14.00
CA TYR A 348 4.45 -7.49 13.11
C TYR A 348 4.17 -8.96 12.79
N TRP A 349 5.21 -9.73 12.50
CA TRP A 349 5.12 -11.17 12.24
C TRP A 349 4.72 -11.95 13.48
N LEU A 350 5.30 -11.58 14.64
CA LEU A 350 4.95 -12.16 15.93
C LEU A 350 3.48 -11.89 16.30
N ASP A 351 2.94 -10.70 16.01
CA ASP A 351 1.53 -10.39 16.26
C ASP A 351 0.58 -11.15 15.33
N LEU A 352 1.00 -11.48 14.10
CA LEU A 352 0.24 -12.33 13.18
C LEU A 352 0.40 -13.83 13.47
N ARG A 353 1.32 -14.23 14.33
CA ARG A 353 1.62 -15.63 14.60
C ARG A 353 0.41 -16.38 15.13
N GLY A 354 0.08 -17.48 14.48
CA GLY A 354 -1.05 -18.32 14.88
C GLY A 354 -2.42 -17.68 14.65
N TYR A 355 -2.49 -16.52 14.00
CA TYR A 355 -3.76 -15.94 13.57
C TYR A 355 -4.31 -16.73 12.38
N ASP A 356 -5.46 -17.36 12.60
CA ASP A 356 -6.25 -18.02 11.56
C ASP A 356 -7.48 -17.14 11.24
N PRO A 357 -7.51 -16.45 10.08
CA PRO A 357 -8.61 -15.56 9.70
C PRO A 357 -9.96 -16.27 9.58
N VAL A 358 -9.96 -17.52 9.09
CA VAL A 358 -11.17 -18.31 8.88
C VAL A 358 -11.73 -18.77 10.23
N ALA A 359 -10.87 -19.26 11.13
CA ALA A 359 -11.27 -19.63 12.48
C ALA A 359 -11.72 -18.42 13.31
N ALA A 360 -11.12 -17.25 13.10
CA ALA A 360 -11.57 -16.00 13.70
C ALA A 360 -12.96 -15.61 13.18
N ALA A 361 -13.20 -15.71 11.87
CA ALA A 361 -14.50 -15.45 11.26
C ALA A 361 -15.61 -16.39 11.77
N LEU A 362 -15.32 -17.69 11.90
CA LEU A 362 -16.28 -18.69 12.40
C LEU A 362 -16.77 -18.42 13.83
N LYS A 363 -16.01 -17.67 14.64
CA LYS A 363 -16.40 -17.27 16.00
C LYS A 363 -17.35 -16.08 16.04
N LEU A 364 -17.53 -15.37 14.93
CA LEU A 364 -18.40 -14.20 14.86
C LEU A 364 -19.84 -14.59 14.53
N THR A 365 -20.78 -13.76 14.97
CA THR A 365 -22.21 -13.96 14.75
C THR A 365 -22.80 -13.05 13.70
N VAL A 366 -22.00 -12.16 13.12
CA VAL A 366 -22.42 -11.19 12.11
C VAL A 366 -22.46 -11.83 10.72
N PRO A 367 -23.34 -11.37 9.82
CA PRO A 367 -23.35 -11.81 8.44
C PRO A 367 -22.04 -11.45 7.72
N MET A 368 -21.61 -12.30 6.77
CA MET A 368 -20.40 -12.10 5.98
C MET A 368 -20.61 -12.35 4.48
N LEU A 369 -19.94 -11.57 3.65
CA LEU A 369 -19.82 -11.75 2.22
C LEU A 369 -18.35 -11.94 1.84
N VAL A 370 -17.97 -13.12 1.35
CA VAL A 370 -16.60 -13.42 0.91
C VAL A 370 -16.56 -13.46 -0.61
N LEU A 371 -15.80 -12.54 -1.20
CA LEU A 371 -15.70 -12.35 -2.65
C LEU A 371 -14.28 -12.62 -3.13
N HIS A 372 -14.15 -13.23 -4.31
CA HIS A 372 -12.85 -13.57 -4.88
C HIS A 372 -12.83 -13.51 -6.41
N GLY A 373 -11.77 -12.95 -6.99
CA GLY A 373 -11.51 -13.00 -8.43
C GLY A 373 -10.77 -14.28 -8.80
N ALA A 374 -11.26 -15.07 -9.77
CA ALA A 374 -10.64 -16.34 -10.11
C ALA A 374 -9.28 -16.23 -10.82
N ARG A 375 -8.93 -15.04 -11.33
CA ARG A 375 -7.62 -14.77 -11.92
C ARG A 375 -6.62 -14.22 -10.90
N ASP A 376 -7.02 -14.04 -9.65
CA ASP A 376 -6.16 -13.50 -8.60
C ASP A 376 -4.95 -14.40 -8.35
N TYR A 377 -3.76 -13.84 -8.58
CA TYR A 377 -2.49 -14.51 -8.31
C TYR A 377 -1.92 -14.16 -6.93
N GLN A 378 -2.44 -13.11 -6.28
CA GLN A 378 -1.96 -12.63 -5.00
C GLN A 378 -2.58 -13.41 -3.84
N VAL A 379 -3.88 -13.66 -3.95
CA VAL A 379 -4.63 -14.56 -3.08
C VAL A 379 -5.07 -15.71 -3.96
N THR A 380 -4.53 -16.90 -3.73
CA THR A 380 -4.69 -17.99 -4.69
C THR A 380 -6.05 -18.68 -4.54
N ALA A 381 -6.42 -19.49 -5.53
CA ALA A 381 -7.60 -20.36 -5.41
C ALA A 381 -7.55 -21.28 -4.18
N ALA A 382 -6.36 -21.62 -3.67
CA ALA A 382 -6.21 -22.40 -2.45
C ALA A 382 -6.59 -21.61 -1.19
N GLU A 383 -6.30 -20.30 -1.14
CA GLU A 383 -6.78 -19.41 -0.09
C GLU A 383 -8.31 -19.37 -0.11
N PHE A 384 -8.90 -19.14 -1.29
CA PHE A 384 -10.35 -19.06 -1.43
C PHE A 384 -11.06 -20.39 -1.12
N ALA A 385 -10.47 -21.53 -1.50
CA ALA A 385 -11.00 -22.84 -1.18
C ALA A 385 -11.13 -23.06 0.34
N ARG A 386 -10.23 -22.49 1.16
CA ARG A 386 -10.36 -22.54 2.63
C ARG A 386 -11.61 -21.81 3.12
N TRP A 387 -11.94 -20.66 2.53
CA TRP A 387 -13.18 -19.95 2.84
C TRP A 387 -14.43 -20.72 2.37
N GLN A 388 -14.37 -21.41 1.23
CA GLN A 388 -15.48 -22.25 0.74
C GLN A 388 -15.69 -23.51 1.60
N GLN A 389 -14.60 -24.11 2.08
CA GLN A 389 -14.60 -25.35 2.86
C GLN A 389 -14.72 -25.11 4.37
N ALA A 390 -14.59 -23.86 4.81
CA ALA A 390 -14.86 -23.49 6.20
C ALA A 390 -16.21 -24.06 6.60
N GLN A 391 -16.27 -24.69 7.78
CA GLN A 391 -17.48 -25.34 8.25
C GLN A 391 -18.51 -24.28 8.66
N TRP A 392 -19.16 -23.67 7.67
CA TRP A 392 -20.38 -22.91 7.81
C TRP A 392 -21.51 -23.91 8.07
N LEU A 393 -21.51 -24.53 9.27
CA LEU A 393 -22.31 -25.71 9.64
C LEU A 393 -23.71 -25.64 9.01
N PRO A 394 -24.05 -26.49 8.02
CA PRO A 394 -25.36 -26.50 7.38
C PRO A 394 -26.48 -26.63 8.41
N GLY A 395 -27.45 -25.72 8.38
CA GLY A 395 -28.56 -25.67 9.36
C GLY A 395 -28.22 -25.06 10.73
N SER A 396 -26.98 -24.63 10.97
CA SER A 396 -26.66 -23.74 12.10
C SER A 396 -27.04 -22.29 11.77
N ASP A 397 -27.13 -21.43 12.79
CA ASP A 397 -27.24 -19.98 12.59
C ASP A 397 -26.10 -19.40 11.74
N ALA A 398 -24.95 -20.10 11.58
CA ALA A 398 -23.82 -19.64 10.79
C ALA A 398 -23.97 -19.86 9.26
N SER A 399 -24.65 -20.93 8.83
CA SER A 399 -24.81 -21.25 7.41
C SER A 399 -25.61 -20.22 6.60
N PRO A 400 -26.72 -19.64 7.08
CA PRO A 400 -27.43 -18.58 6.35
C PRO A 400 -26.72 -17.21 6.44
N ARG A 401 -25.70 -17.06 7.29
CA ARG A 401 -25.00 -15.78 7.53
C ARG A 401 -23.85 -15.53 6.58
N VAL A 402 -23.28 -16.56 5.95
CA VAL A 402 -22.08 -16.41 5.12
C VAL A 402 -22.38 -16.72 3.66
N THR A 403 -22.16 -15.73 2.82
CA THR A 403 -22.25 -15.84 1.36
C THR A 403 -20.83 -15.85 0.79
N VAL A 404 -20.50 -16.84 -0.04
CA VAL A 404 -19.20 -16.94 -0.71
C VAL A 404 -19.42 -16.90 -2.21
N LYS A 405 -18.71 -16.03 -2.94
CA LYS A 405 -18.87 -15.87 -4.39
C LYS A 405 -17.53 -15.63 -5.09
N GLN A 406 -17.36 -16.30 -6.23
CA GLN A 406 -16.19 -16.17 -7.09
C GLN A 406 -16.57 -15.55 -8.43
N TYR A 407 -15.70 -14.70 -8.97
CA TYR A 407 -15.88 -14.04 -10.27
C TYR A 407 -14.82 -14.55 -11.27
N PRO A 408 -15.21 -15.32 -12.30
CA PRO A 408 -14.26 -16.03 -13.17
C PRO A 408 -13.24 -15.17 -13.91
N ARG A 409 -13.59 -13.92 -14.24
CA ARG A 409 -12.75 -13.03 -15.08
C ARG A 409 -11.99 -11.96 -14.31
N LEU A 410 -12.14 -11.91 -12.98
CA LEU A 410 -11.60 -10.79 -12.20
C LEU A 410 -10.24 -11.14 -11.60
N ASN A 411 -9.34 -10.16 -11.61
CA ASN A 411 -8.03 -10.22 -10.93
C ASN A 411 -8.15 -9.78 -9.46
N HIS A 412 -7.01 -9.61 -8.77
CA HIS A 412 -6.95 -9.19 -7.37
C HIS A 412 -7.71 -7.88 -7.10
N LEU A 413 -7.63 -6.90 -8.01
CA LEU A 413 -8.31 -5.61 -7.89
C LEU A 413 -9.79 -5.66 -8.28
N PHE A 414 -10.35 -6.87 -8.47
CA PHE A 414 -11.70 -7.11 -8.97
C PHE A 414 -11.98 -6.47 -10.34
N MET A 415 -10.94 -6.32 -11.16
CA MET A 415 -11.03 -5.79 -12.52
C MET A 415 -11.03 -6.94 -13.53
N ALA A 416 -11.85 -6.81 -14.57
CA ALA A 416 -11.93 -7.81 -15.62
C ALA A 416 -10.64 -7.86 -16.43
N GLY A 417 -10.22 -9.07 -16.79
CA GLY A 417 -9.17 -9.30 -17.76
C GLY A 417 -9.22 -10.73 -18.29
N ASP A 418 -8.24 -11.05 -19.13
CA ASP A 418 -8.18 -12.33 -19.84
C ASP A 418 -6.79 -12.97 -19.67
N GLY A 419 -6.73 -14.29 -19.72
CA GLY A 419 -5.48 -15.04 -19.52
C GLY A 419 -4.93 -15.00 -18.09
N PRO A 420 -3.68 -15.43 -17.86
CA PRO A 420 -3.00 -15.32 -16.56
C PRO A 420 -2.99 -13.88 -16.07
N SER A 421 -3.15 -13.66 -14.75
CA SER A 421 -3.08 -12.31 -14.22
C SER A 421 -1.67 -11.91 -13.85
N ILE A 422 -1.23 -10.71 -14.23
CA ILE A 422 0.15 -10.26 -14.07
C ILE A 422 0.23 -8.79 -13.63
N PRO A 423 1.31 -8.36 -12.96
CA PRO A 423 1.41 -6.99 -12.44
C PRO A 423 1.21 -5.88 -13.48
N THR A 424 1.58 -6.11 -14.75
CA THR A 424 1.44 -5.11 -15.82
C THR A 424 -0.03 -4.79 -16.15
N GLU A 425 -0.98 -5.66 -15.81
CA GLU A 425 -2.41 -5.33 -15.92
C GLU A 425 -2.78 -4.13 -15.05
N TYR A 426 -2.15 -3.96 -13.89
CA TYR A 426 -2.45 -2.85 -13.00
C TYR A 426 -1.92 -1.52 -13.51
N ALA A 427 -1.08 -1.51 -14.56
CA ALA A 427 -0.67 -0.28 -15.24
C ALA A 427 -1.73 0.21 -16.24
N GLN A 428 -2.73 -0.61 -16.57
CA GLN A 428 -3.84 -0.22 -17.43
C GLN A 428 -4.96 0.41 -16.58
N PRO A 429 -5.55 1.53 -17.01
CA PRO A 429 -6.73 2.08 -16.38
C PRO A 429 -7.89 1.09 -16.43
N GLY A 430 -8.48 0.80 -15.28
CA GLY A 430 -9.63 -0.06 -15.11
C GLY A 430 -10.42 0.33 -13.88
N ASN A 431 -11.59 -0.27 -13.73
CA ASN A 431 -12.44 -0.10 -12.56
C ASN A 431 -12.85 -1.45 -11.98
N VAL A 432 -13.15 -1.47 -10.68
CA VAL A 432 -13.82 -2.61 -10.04
C VAL A 432 -15.08 -2.95 -10.82
N ASP A 433 -15.28 -4.24 -11.10
CA ASP A 433 -16.40 -4.70 -11.93
C ASP A 433 -17.75 -4.28 -11.29
N PRO A 434 -18.66 -3.67 -12.06
CA PRO A 434 -19.96 -3.22 -11.54
C PRO A 434 -20.79 -4.33 -10.90
N ALA A 435 -20.63 -5.59 -11.32
CA ALA A 435 -21.34 -6.72 -10.71
C ALA A 435 -20.90 -6.91 -9.25
N VAL A 436 -19.61 -6.75 -8.95
CA VAL A 436 -19.07 -6.84 -7.57
C VAL A 436 -19.71 -5.77 -6.69
N ILE A 437 -19.74 -4.53 -7.18
CA ILE A 437 -20.36 -3.39 -6.48
C ILE A 437 -21.85 -3.65 -6.24
N ALA A 438 -22.57 -4.11 -7.25
CA ALA A 438 -23.99 -4.43 -7.16
C ALA A 438 -24.26 -5.55 -6.14
N ASP A 439 -23.46 -6.62 -6.15
CA ASP A 439 -23.58 -7.72 -5.20
C ASP A 439 -23.34 -7.26 -3.77
N ILE A 440 -22.33 -6.43 -3.53
CA ILE A 440 -22.06 -5.84 -2.21
C ILE A 440 -23.24 -4.96 -1.77
N GLY A 441 -23.73 -4.07 -2.64
CA GLY A 441 -24.83 -3.18 -2.33
C GLY A 441 -26.14 -3.93 -2.03
N ASN A 442 -26.46 -4.94 -2.83
CA ASN A 442 -27.62 -5.80 -2.63
C ASN A 442 -27.51 -6.59 -1.32
N TRP A 443 -26.33 -7.13 -1.02
CA TRP A 443 -26.09 -7.87 0.21
C TRP A 443 -26.26 -6.98 1.45
N ILE A 444 -25.71 -5.76 1.45
CA ILE A 444 -25.86 -4.78 2.54
C ILE A 444 -27.33 -4.42 2.75
N ASN A 445 -28.08 -4.19 1.67
CA ASN A 445 -29.48 -3.80 1.75
C ASN A 445 -30.39 -4.94 2.26
N ALA A 446 -29.95 -6.19 2.13
CA ALA A 446 -30.66 -7.35 2.65
C ALA A 446 -30.39 -7.61 4.16
N GLN A 447 -29.41 -6.93 4.77
CA GLN A 447 -29.14 -6.99 6.22
C GLN A 447 -29.91 -5.88 6.97
#